data_AF-A0A4U9HF40-F1
#
_entry.id   AF-A0A4U9HF40-F1
#
_cell.length_a   1.000
_cell.length_b   1.000
_cell.length_c   1.000
_cell.angle_alpha   90.00
_cell.angle_beta   90.00
_cell.angle_gamma   90.00
#
_symmetry.space_group_name_H-M   'P 1'
#
loop_
_entity.id
_entity.type
_entity.pdbx_description
1 polymer ?
#
loop_
_entity_poly.entity_id
_entity_poly.type
_entity_poly.pdbx_seq_one_letter_code
_entity_poly.pdbx_strand_id
1 'polypeptide(L)'
;MSFFISDAVASAGAPAQGSPYSLIIMLVVFGLIFYFMILRPQQKRAKEHKKLMDSISKGDEVLTTGGLIGRVTKVAIPALSLLR
;
A
#
# COMPACT_ATOMS: atom_id res chain seq x y z
N MET A 1 -50.81 -3.09 8.80
CA MET A 1 -49.76 -2.79 7.81
C MET A 1 -48.57 -2.10 8.48
N SER A 2 -47.72 -2.84 9.17
CA SER A 2 -46.40 -2.36 9.67
C SER A 2 -45.56 -3.60 10.03
N PHE A 3 -45.23 -4.39 9.02
CA PHE A 3 -44.42 -5.61 9.12
C PHE A 3 -43.15 -5.52 8.26
N PHE A 4 -42.78 -4.32 7.80
CA PHE A 4 -41.68 -4.08 6.83
C PHE A 4 -40.60 -3.11 7.33
N ILE A 5 -40.49 -2.90 8.64
CA ILE A 5 -39.26 -2.34 9.18
C ILE A 5 -38.57 -3.52 9.85
N SER A 6 -37.74 -4.21 9.08
CA SER A 6 -36.72 -5.08 9.65
C SER A 6 -36.00 -4.28 10.71
N ASP A 7 -36.09 -4.72 11.96
CA ASP A 7 -35.16 -4.31 12.99
C ASP A 7 -33.78 -4.67 12.45
N ALA A 8 -33.09 -3.68 11.90
CA ALA A 8 -31.73 -3.85 11.46
C ALA A 8 -30.95 -4.14 12.72
N VAL A 9 -30.79 -5.43 13.04
CA VAL A 9 -29.77 -5.91 13.95
C VAL A 9 -28.43 -5.69 13.26
N ALA A 10 -28.05 -4.43 13.14
CA ALA A 10 -26.69 -4.05 13.39
C ALA A 10 -26.42 -4.55 14.81
N SER A 11 -25.92 -5.78 14.92
CA SER A 11 -25.08 -6.13 16.05
C SER A 11 -23.83 -5.28 15.92
N ALA A 12 -23.96 -3.97 16.20
CA ALA A 12 -22.92 -3.26 16.87
C ALA A 12 -22.68 -4.11 18.11
N GLY A 13 -21.63 -4.94 18.05
CA GLY A 13 -21.18 -5.73 19.19
C GLY A 13 -21.26 -4.82 20.39
N ALA A 14 -21.94 -5.30 21.44
CA ALA A 14 -22.31 -4.52 22.61
C ALA A 14 -21.26 -3.44 22.92
N PRO A 15 -21.64 -2.21 23.31
CA PRO A 15 -20.74 -1.48 24.18
C PRO A 15 -20.74 -2.29 25.48
N ALA A 16 -19.91 -3.35 25.50
CA ALA A 16 -19.42 -3.92 26.72
C ALA A 16 -18.98 -2.70 27.53
N GLN A 17 -19.46 -2.61 28.76
CA GLN A 17 -18.97 -1.66 29.74
C GLN A 17 -17.47 -1.93 29.92
N GLY A 18 -16.69 -1.42 28.97
CA GLY A 18 -15.36 -1.86 28.65
C GLY A 18 -14.43 -0.92 29.36
N SER A 19 -13.66 -1.49 30.28
CA SER A 19 -12.52 -0.83 30.91
C SER A 19 -11.83 0.10 29.91
N PRO A 20 -11.43 1.34 30.25
CA PRO A 20 -10.85 2.32 29.31
C PRO A 20 -9.75 1.75 28.39
N TYR A 21 -9.05 0.71 28.86
CA TYR A 21 -8.09 -0.08 28.10
C TYR A 21 -8.66 -0.79 26.85
N SER A 22 -9.93 -1.22 26.84
CA SER A 22 -10.55 -1.87 25.68
C SER A 22 -10.73 -0.90 24.50
N LEU A 23 -11.06 0.36 24.77
CA LEU A 23 -11.15 1.41 23.74
C LEU A 23 -9.77 1.76 23.17
N ILE A 24 -8.75 1.84 24.03
CA ILE A 24 -7.36 2.10 23.61
C ILE A 24 -6.84 0.95 22.75
N ILE A 25 -7.07 -0.30 23.16
CA ILE A 25 -6.68 -1.49 22.40
C ILE A 25 -7.36 -1.51 21.02
N MET A 26 -8.66 -1.22 20.96
CA MET A 26 -9.41 -1.16 19.69
C MET A 26 -8.80 -0.12 18.72
N LEU A 27 -8.51 1.09 19.21
CA LEU A 27 -7.88 2.14 18.39
C LEU A 27 -6.48 1.77 17.91
N VAL A 28 -5.67 1.16 18.78
CA VAL A 28 -4.32 0.72 18.43
C VAL A 28 -4.36 -0.39 17.37
N VAL A 29 -5.26 -1.38 17.51
CA VAL A 29 -5.43 -2.45 16.51
C VAL A 29 -5.83 -1.87 15.16
N PHE A 30 -6.78 -0.93 15.14
CA PHE A 30 -7.19 -0.28 13.90
C PHE A 30 -6.02 0.50 13.27
N GLY A 31 -5.30 1.30 14.06
CA GLY A 31 -4.11 2.03 13.59
C GLY A 31 -3.00 1.10 13.07
N LEU A 32 -2.75 -0.02 13.74
CA LEU A 32 -1.79 -1.03 13.30
C LEU A 32 -2.19 -1.68 11.97
N ILE A 33 -3.47 -1.98 11.77
CA ILE A 33 -3.97 -2.55 10.51
C ILE A 33 -3.77 -1.55 9.37
N PHE A 34 -4.17 -0.30 9.54
CA PHE A 34 -3.95 0.74 8.52
C PHE A 34 -2.46 0.98 8.24
N TYR A 35 -1.63 1.00 9.28
CA TYR A 35 -0.18 1.12 9.16
C TYR A 35 0.41 -0.05 8.37
N PHE A 36 0.07 -1.29 8.71
CA PHE A 36 0.56 -2.46 7.99
C PHE A 36 0.04 -2.51 6.56
N MET A 37 -1.21 -2.12 6.33
CA MET A 37 -1.81 -2.10 5.00
C MET A 37 -1.15 -1.07 4.08
N ILE A 38 -0.62 0.05 4.59
CA ILE A 38 0.08 1.05 3.76
C ILE A 38 1.59 0.76 3.65
N LEU A 39 2.24 0.36 4.75
CA LEU A 39 3.68 0.11 4.77
C LEU A 39 4.07 -1.09 3.90
N ARG A 40 3.34 -2.20 4.00
CA ARG A 40 3.62 -3.43 3.25
C ARG A 40 3.55 -3.25 1.73
N PRO A 41 2.53 -2.62 1.13
CA PRO A 41 2.48 -2.43 -0.32
C PRO A 41 3.52 -1.44 -0.83
N GLN A 42 3.86 -0.38 -0.07
CA GLN A 42 4.90 0.55 -0.50
C GLN A 42 6.26 -0.14 -0.60
N GLN A 43 6.63 -0.94 0.40
CA GLN A 43 7.87 -1.71 0.36
C GLN A 43 7.89 -2.70 -0.81
N LYS A 44 6.74 -3.31 -1.16
CA LYS A 44 6.64 -4.18 -2.33
C LYS A 44 6.87 -3.43 -3.65
N ARG A 45 6.19 -2.30 -3.85
CA ARG A 45 6.37 -1.48 -5.07
C ARG A 45 7.82 -1.00 -5.22
N ALA A 46 8.44 -0.53 -4.14
CA ALA A 46 9.84 -0.10 -4.17
C ALA A 46 10.80 -1.25 -4.50
N LYS A 47 10.55 -2.46 -3.98
CA LYS A 47 11.34 -3.65 -4.30
C LYS A 47 11.15 -4.11 -5.75
N GLU A 48 9.93 -4.06 -6.26
CA GLU A 48 9.61 -4.39 -7.65
C GLU A 48 10.28 -3.41 -8.62
N HIS A 49 10.21 -2.10 -8.35
CA HIS A 49 10.90 -1.10 -9.16
C HIS A 49 12.42 -1.27 -9.14
N LYS A 50 13.03 -1.54 -7.97
CA LYS A 50 14.47 -1.84 -7.88
C LYS A 50 14.84 -3.09 -8.67
N LYS A 51 14.05 -4.17 -8.54
CA LYS A 51 14.28 -5.42 -9.28
C LYS A 51 14.19 -5.23 -10.80
N LEU A 52 13.26 -4.41 -11.27
CA LEU A 52 13.14 -4.07 -12.69
C LEU A 52 14.39 -3.31 -13.17
N MET A 53 14.87 -2.33 -12.40
CA MET A 53 16.11 -1.62 -12.74
C MET A 53 17.34 -2.53 -12.73
N ASP A 54 17.46 -3.43 -11.75
CA ASP A 54 18.57 -4.39 -11.67
C ASP A 54 18.52 -5.44 -12.79
N SER A 55 17.33 -5.82 -13.26
CA SER A 55 17.18 -6.74 -14.39
C SER A 55 17.53 -6.13 -15.74
N ILE A 56 17.62 -4.80 -15.84
CA ILE A 56 17.96 -4.11 -17.09
C ILE A 56 19.48 -3.91 -17.14
N SER A 57 20.14 -4.68 -17.99
CA SER A 57 21.59 -4.60 -18.21
C SER A 57 21.93 -3.87 -19.51
N LYS A 58 23.18 -3.39 -19.62
CA LYS A 58 23.67 -2.79 -20.87
C LYS A 58 23.59 -3.81 -22.00
N GLY A 59 22.86 -3.47 -23.05
CA GLY A 59 22.63 -4.35 -24.20
C GLY A 59 21.21 -4.93 -24.28
N ASP A 60 20.38 -4.78 -23.24
CA ASP A 60 18.99 -5.26 -23.28
C ASP A 60 18.10 -4.37 -24.14
N GLU A 61 17.17 -5.00 -24.85
CA GLU A 61 16.13 -4.32 -25.61
C GLU A 61 14.93 -4.06 -24.68
N VAL A 62 14.60 -2.78 -24.50
CA VAL A 62 13.57 -2.34 -23.56
C VAL A 62 12.45 -1.63 -24.31
N LEU A 63 11.21 -2.00 -23.96
CA LEU A 63 10.01 -1.28 -24.36
C LEU A 63 9.64 -0.31 -23.24
N THR A 64 9.73 0.98 -23.52
CA THR A 64 9.33 2.02 -22.57
C THR A 64 7.81 2.22 -22.58
N THR A 65 7.26 2.80 -21.52
CA THR A 65 5.82 3.13 -21.39
C THR A 65 5.29 4.06 -22.49
N GLY A 66 6.17 4.75 -23.22
CA GLY A 66 5.83 5.58 -24.38
C GLY A 66 5.83 4.84 -25.72
N GLY A 67 6.05 3.52 -25.74
CA GLY A 67 6.08 2.72 -26.97
C GLY A 67 7.40 2.76 -27.74
N LEU A 68 8.44 3.38 -27.17
CA LEU A 68 9.77 3.39 -27.79
C LEU A 68 10.49 2.08 -27.47
N ILE A 69 10.95 1.41 -28.52
CA ILE A 69 11.82 0.22 -28.50
C ILE A 69 13.25 0.69 -28.70
N GLY A 70 14.15 0.32 -27.78
CA GLY A 70 15.55 0.70 -27.89
C GLY A 70 16.47 -0.20 -27.07
N ARG A 71 17.76 -0.19 -27.41
CA ARG A 71 18.79 -0.96 -26.70
C ARG A 71 19.47 -0.09 -25.65
N VAL A 72 19.63 -0.61 -24.43
CA VAL A 72 20.23 0.12 -23.31
C VAL A 72 21.74 0.26 -23.48
N THR A 73 22.21 1.46 -23.86
CA THR A 73 23.65 1.75 -24.04
C THR A 73 24.32 2.21 -22.74
N LYS A 74 23.59 2.89 -21.85
CA LYS A 74 24.11 3.36 -20.55
C LYS A 74 22.97 3.54 -19.55
N VAL A 75 23.08 2.88 -18.40
CA VAL A 75 22.17 3.09 -17.26
C VAL A 75 22.76 4.22 -16.40
N ALA A 76 22.02 5.32 -16.25
CA ALA A 76 22.40 6.44 -15.38
C ALA A 76 21.43 6.50 -14.19
N ILE A 77 21.99 6.57 -12.98
CA ILE A 77 21.20 6.72 -11.76
C ILE A 77 20.66 8.15 -11.72
N PRO A 78 19.35 8.37 -11.50
CA PRO A 78 18.81 9.72 -11.37
C PRO A 78 19.41 10.39 -10.14
N ALA A 79 20.33 11.34 -10.37
CA ALA A 79 21.02 12.12 -9.35
C ALA A 79 20.12 13.23 -8.76
N LEU A 80 18.95 12.85 -8.22
CA LEU A 80 18.04 13.78 -7.55
C LEU A 80 17.99 13.48 -6.05
N SER A 81 18.92 14.05 -5.29
CA SER A 81 18.77 14.24 -3.83
C SER A 81 19.56 15.41 -3.23
N LEU A 82 20.12 16.33 -4.03
CA LEU A 82 20.98 17.40 -3.49
C LEU A 82 20.48 18.84 -3.68
N LEU A 83 19.20 19.05 -4.02
CA LEU A 83 18.58 20.38 -4.00
C LEU A 83 17.10 20.25 -3.67
N ARG A 84 16.78 20.05 -2.37
CA ARG A 84 15.67 20.68 -1.62
C ARG A 84 15.37 19.93 -0.32
#